data_AF-B7JV98-F1
#
_entry.id   AF-B7JV98-F1
#
_cell.length_a   1.000
_cell.length_b   1.000
_cell.length_c   1.000
_cell.angle_alpha   90.00
_cell.angle_beta   90.00
_cell.angle_gamma   90.00
#
_symmetry.space_group_name_H-M   'P 1'
#
loop_
_entity.id
_entity.type
_entity.pdbx_description
1 polymer ?
#
loop_
_entity_poly.entity_id
_entity_poly.type
_entity_poly.pdbx_seq_one_letter_code
_entity_poly.pdbx_strand_id
1 'polypeptide(L)'
;MIPSTLTDRKTQALKIAQECIPFLKEELGATEVILFGSLRGDSPWHEQSDLDLAVKGLSEKQLWDAYGTLEKIVPSWLKFDLVSLEEVPPYMRDRILETTPMAENQYLALQTRLKEEMLALEEVDLVPHQVKKSINQFNQWLAAQANQ
;
A
#
# COMPACT_ATOMS: atom_id res chain seq x y z
N MET A 1 -23.68 -1.57 9.12
CA MET A 1 -23.83 -0.20 9.65
C MET A 1 -22.65 0.61 9.13
N ILE A 2 -22.87 1.77 8.52
CA ILE A 2 -21.78 2.65 8.06
C ILE A 2 -21.32 3.46 9.29
N PRO A 3 -20.03 3.47 9.66
CA PRO A 3 -19.59 4.21 10.84
C PRO A 3 -19.69 5.72 10.58
N SER A 4 -20.17 6.48 11.57
CA SER A 4 -20.52 7.90 11.42
C SER A 4 -19.33 8.86 11.62
N THR A 5 -18.24 8.41 12.23
CA THR A 5 -17.03 9.21 12.45
C THR A 5 -15.78 8.56 11.86
N LEU A 6 -14.77 9.36 11.51
CA LEU A 6 -13.49 8.85 10.99
C LEU A 6 -12.79 7.92 11.98
N THR A 7 -12.86 8.23 13.28
CA THR A 7 -12.28 7.40 14.35
C THR A 7 -12.96 6.05 14.44
N ASP A 8 -14.30 6.01 14.34
CA ASP A 8 -15.06 4.76 14.35
C ASP A 8 -14.77 3.94 13.09
N ARG A 9 -14.68 4.60 11.92
CA ARG A 9 -14.28 3.95 10.66
C ARG A 9 -12.90 3.32 10.78
N LYS A 10 -11.91 4.04 11.33
CA LYS A 10 -10.56 3.51 11.55
C LYS A 10 -10.58 2.32 12.49
N THR A 11 -11.29 2.44 13.61
CA THR A 11 -11.41 1.37 14.62
C THR A 11 -12.06 0.12 14.03
N GLN A 12 -13.11 0.29 13.23
CA GLN A 12 -13.77 -0.84 12.58
C GLN A 12 -12.91 -1.46 11.48
N ALA A 13 -12.21 -0.65 10.67
CA ALA A 13 -11.27 -1.16 9.67
C ALA A 13 -10.14 -1.97 10.32
N LEU A 14 -9.62 -1.55 11.47
CA LEU A 14 -8.63 -2.34 12.23
C LEU A 14 -9.19 -3.69 12.69
N LYS A 15 -10.44 -3.74 13.15
CA LYS A 15 -11.10 -5.01 13.53
C LYS A 15 -11.26 -5.94 12.32
N ILE A 16 -11.67 -5.40 11.18
CA ILE A 16 -11.80 -6.16 9.93
C ILE A 16 -10.44 -6.70 9.50
N ALA A 17 -9.37 -5.90 9.58
CA ALA A 17 -8.01 -6.36 9.31
C ALA A 17 -7.61 -7.53 10.22
N GLN A 18 -7.93 -7.43 11.52
CA GLN A 18 -7.68 -8.48 12.50
C GLN A 18 -8.48 -9.77 12.23
N GLU A 19 -9.64 -9.68 11.58
CA GLU A 19 -10.42 -10.84 11.14
C GLU A 19 -9.87 -11.44 9.83
N CYS A 20 -9.41 -10.60 8.90
CA CYS A 20 -8.87 -11.04 7.61
C CYS A 20 -7.52 -11.74 7.73
N ILE A 21 -6.65 -11.28 8.64
CA ILE A 21 -5.27 -11.79 8.77
C ILE A 21 -5.24 -13.30 9.12
N PRO A 22 -5.95 -13.80 10.15
CA PRO A 22 -5.98 -15.22 10.46
C PRO A 22 -6.55 -16.04 9.31
N PHE A 23 -7.62 -15.57 8.67
CA PHE A 23 -8.23 -16.26 7.53
C PHE A 23 -7.22 -16.47 6.38
N LEU A 24 -6.51 -15.41 5.99
CA LEU A 24 -5.50 -15.50 4.94
C LEU A 24 -4.37 -16.48 5.29
N LYS A 25 -3.99 -16.59 6.56
CA LYS A 25 -2.94 -17.52 7.03
C LYS A 25 -3.42 -18.95 7.12
N GLU A 26 -4.54 -19.17 7.79
CA GLU A 26 -5.02 -20.49 8.19
C GLU A 26 -5.76 -21.20 7.06
N GLU A 27 -6.63 -20.49 6.33
CA GLU A 27 -7.49 -21.10 5.31
C GLU A 27 -6.83 -21.11 3.92
N LEU A 28 -6.02 -20.09 3.62
CA LEU A 28 -5.40 -19.95 2.30
C LEU A 28 -3.90 -20.26 2.28
N GLY A 29 -3.29 -20.43 3.45
CA GLY A 29 -1.89 -20.85 3.59
C GLY A 29 -0.88 -19.72 3.41
N ALA A 30 -1.27 -18.45 3.59
CA ALA A 30 -0.31 -17.36 3.57
C ALA A 30 0.70 -17.54 4.73
N THR A 31 1.98 -17.51 4.39
CA THR A 31 3.06 -17.62 5.38
C THR A 31 3.20 -16.34 6.20
N GLU A 32 2.85 -15.20 5.60
CA GLU A 32 2.90 -13.88 6.20
C GLU A 32 1.77 -13.02 5.65
N VAL A 33 1.21 -12.18 6.52
CA VAL A 33 0.19 -11.19 6.17
C VAL A 33 0.52 -9.91 6.92
N ILE A 34 0.67 -8.81 6.20
CA ILE A 34 1.13 -7.52 6.70
C ILE A 34 0.07 -6.48 6.41
N LEU A 35 -0.43 -5.82 7.45
CA LEU A 35 -1.22 -4.59 7.30
C LEU A 35 -0.26 -3.44 6.97
N PHE A 36 -0.55 -2.67 5.92
CA PHE A 36 0.23 -1.48 5.59
C PHE A 36 -0.67 -0.28 5.27
N GLY A 37 -0.08 0.79 4.76
CA GLY A 37 -0.82 1.94 4.25
C GLY A 37 -1.43 2.81 5.35
N SER A 38 -2.50 3.52 4.98
CA SER A 38 -3.09 4.56 5.84
C SER A 38 -3.63 4.01 7.17
N LEU A 39 -4.08 2.76 7.17
CA LEU A 39 -4.61 2.11 8.36
C LEU A 39 -3.51 1.71 9.36
N ARG A 40 -2.34 1.27 8.87
CA ARG A 40 -1.13 1.07 9.70
C ARG A 40 -0.63 2.39 10.29
N GLY A 41 -0.79 3.48 9.53
CA GLY A 41 -0.31 4.82 9.89
C GLY A 41 0.77 5.34 8.96
N ASP A 42 1.03 4.65 7.84
CA ASP A 42 2.01 5.08 6.84
C ASP A 42 1.59 6.38 6.17
N SER A 43 0.29 6.69 6.15
CA SER A 43 -0.27 7.93 5.62
C SER A 43 -1.50 8.35 6.44
N PRO A 44 -1.97 9.62 6.30
CA PRO A 44 -3.16 10.06 7.00
C PRO A 44 -4.39 9.22 6.65
N TRP A 45 -5.12 8.78 7.67
CA TRP A 45 -6.41 8.11 7.51
C TRP A 45 -7.51 9.12 7.16
N HIS A 46 -8.33 8.82 6.15
CA HIS A 46 -9.41 9.68 5.69
C HIS A 46 -10.59 8.88 5.11
N GLU A 47 -11.64 9.57 4.64
CA GLU A 47 -12.88 8.92 4.23
C GLU A 47 -12.77 7.99 3.01
N GLN A 48 -11.75 8.18 2.19
CA GLN A 48 -11.48 7.36 1.01
C GLN A 48 -10.42 6.29 1.25
N SER A 49 -9.93 6.16 2.48
CA SER A 49 -8.91 5.16 2.82
C SER A 49 -9.47 3.75 2.67
N ASP A 50 -8.62 2.88 2.16
CA ASP A 50 -8.77 1.45 1.98
C ASP A 50 -8.09 0.65 3.09
N LEU A 51 -8.34 -0.65 3.05
CA LEU A 51 -7.64 -1.67 3.83
C LEU A 51 -6.55 -2.31 2.96
N ASP A 52 -5.31 -1.94 3.21
CA ASP A 52 -4.15 -2.46 2.48
C ASP A 52 -3.55 -3.69 3.18
N LEU A 53 -3.57 -4.85 2.53
CA LEU A 53 -2.97 -6.09 3.04
C LEU A 53 -1.96 -6.64 2.04
N ALA A 54 -0.77 -6.98 2.52
CA ALA A 54 0.25 -7.68 1.74
C ALA A 54 0.38 -9.12 2.24
N VAL A 55 0.49 -10.08 1.32
CA VAL A 55 0.60 -11.51 1.63
C VAL A 55 1.86 -12.12 1.04
N LYS A 56 2.35 -13.16 1.69
CA LYS A 56 3.50 -13.96 1.23
C LYS A 56 3.15 -15.44 1.16
N GLY A 57 3.60 -16.11 0.11
CA GLY A 57 3.49 -17.56 -0.06
C GLY A 57 2.16 -18.02 -0.67
N LEU A 58 1.34 -17.11 -1.19
CA LEU A 58 0.16 -17.47 -1.97
C LEU A 58 0.52 -17.55 -3.45
N SER A 59 0.06 -18.62 -4.13
CA SER A 59 0.05 -18.66 -5.59
C SER A 59 -0.97 -17.67 -6.16
N GLU A 60 -0.83 -17.30 -7.44
CA GLU A 60 -1.78 -16.42 -8.15
C GLU A 60 -3.24 -16.88 -8.00
N LYS A 61 -3.49 -18.19 -8.09
CA LYS A 61 -4.83 -18.76 -7.88
C LYS A 61 -5.33 -18.53 -6.45
N GLN A 62 -4.48 -18.79 -5.45
CA GLN A 62 -4.85 -18.57 -4.05
C GLN A 62 -5.06 -17.09 -3.74
N LEU A 63 -4.31 -16.19 -4.39
CA LEU A 63 -4.51 -14.76 -4.30
C LEU A 63 -5.89 -14.36 -4.85
N TRP A 64 -6.29 -14.91 -5.99
CA TRP A 64 -7.64 -14.70 -6.53
C TRP A 64 -8.74 -15.25 -5.62
N ASP A 65 -8.57 -16.45 -5.07
CA ASP A 65 -9.50 -17.04 -4.12
C ASP A 65 -9.59 -16.21 -2.82
N ALA A 66 -8.46 -15.61 -2.40
CA ALA A 66 -8.39 -14.68 -1.28
C ALA A 66 -9.23 -13.42 -1.55
N TYR A 67 -9.05 -12.79 -2.71
CA TYR A 67 -9.84 -11.63 -3.13
C TYR A 67 -11.34 -11.90 -3.04
N GLY A 68 -11.82 -12.99 -3.67
CA GLY A 68 -13.25 -13.32 -3.67
C GLY A 68 -13.82 -13.67 -2.29
N THR A 69 -12.96 -14.03 -1.33
CA THR A 69 -13.39 -14.27 0.05
C THR A 69 -13.36 -12.99 0.88
N LEU A 70 -12.33 -12.16 0.74
CA LEU A 70 -12.27 -10.85 1.38
C LEU A 70 -13.46 -9.97 0.95
N GLU A 71 -13.91 -10.02 -0.30
CA GLU A 71 -15.13 -9.33 -0.74
C GLU A 71 -16.39 -9.69 0.07
N LYS A 72 -16.43 -10.88 0.68
CA LYS A 72 -17.57 -11.33 1.52
C LYS A 72 -17.43 -10.92 2.98
N ILE A 73 -16.19 -10.75 3.46
CA ILE A 73 -15.86 -10.41 4.85
C ILE A 73 -15.85 -8.88 5.01
N VAL A 74 -15.19 -8.19 4.09
CA VAL A 74 -14.99 -6.75 4.11
C VAL A 74 -16.33 -6.06 3.77
N PRO A 75 -16.81 -5.12 4.61
CA PRO A 75 -18.05 -4.43 4.35
C PRO A 75 -17.91 -3.48 3.16
N SER A 76 -18.98 -3.31 2.39
CA SER A 76 -18.99 -2.53 1.14
C SER A 76 -18.53 -1.06 1.23
N TRP A 77 -18.52 -0.46 2.43
CA TRP A 77 -18.02 0.90 2.64
C TRP A 77 -16.49 0.98 2.72
N LEU A 78 -15.81 -0.13 3.01
CA LEU A 78 -14.36 -0.23 3.12
C LEU A 78 -13.85 -0.92 1.87
N LYS A 79 -13.14 -0.17 1.03
CA LYS A 79 -12.36 -0.78 -0.06
C LYS A 79 -11.17 -1.52 0.54
N PHE A 80 -10.65 -2.52 -0.16
CA PHE A 80 -9.44 -3.21 0.23
C PHE A 80 -8.56 -3.44 -0.99
N ASP A 81 -7.26 -3.54 -0.73
CA ASP A 81 -6.26 -3.90 -1.72
C ASP A 81 -5.41 -5.05 -1.15
N LEU A 82 -5.23 -6.11 -1.94
CA LEU A 82 -4.51 -7.32 -1.53
C LEU A 82 -3.36 -7.59 -2.50
N VAL A 83 -2.13 -7.44 -2.03
CA VAL A 83 -0.94 -7.53 -2.88
C VAL A 83 -0.04 -8.71 -2.48
N SER A 84 0.56 -9.38 -3.46
CA SER A 84 1.61 -10.38 -3.21
C SER A 84 2.95 -9.68 -2.99
N LEU A 85 3.62 -9.99 -1.88
CA LEU A 85 4.97 -9.48 -1.58
C LEU A 85 6.00 -9.94 -2.63
N GLU A 86 5.78 -11.09 -3.26
CA GLU A 86 6.63 -11.61 -4.32
C GLU A 86 6.52 -10.80 -5.61
N GLU A 87 5.35 -10.23 -5.90
CA GLU A 87 5.04 -9.61 -7.19
C GLU A 87 5.08 -8.07 -7.16
N VAL A 88 4.98 -7.44 -5.98
CA VAL A 88 5.04 -5.97 -5.89
C VAL A 88 6.41 -5.41 -6.30
N PRO A 89 6.45 -4.17 -6.85
CA PRO A 89 7.71 -3.48 -7.14
C PRO A 89 8.61 -3.36 -5.91
N PRO A 90 9.95 -3.35 -6.06
CA PRO A 90 10.89 -3.29 -4.94
C PRO A 90 10.64 -2.13 -3.96
N TYR A 91 10.38 -0.92 -4.47
CA TYR A 91 10.12 0.25 -3.60
C TYR A 91 8.89 0.04 -2.71
N MET A 92 7.84 -0.59 -3.25
CA MET A 92 6.61 -0.89 -2.52
C MET A 92 6.87 -2.00 -1.49
N ARG A 93 7.62 -3.05 -1.86
CA ARG A 93 8.03 -4.11 -0.94
C ARG A 93 8.79 -3.55 0.26
N ASP A 94 9.75 -2.66 0.02
CA ASP A 94 10.56 -2.06 1.08
C ASP A 94 9.72 -1.23 2.05
N ARG A 95 8.72 -0.51 1.53
CA ARG A 95 7.76 0.24 2.34
C ARG A 95 6.87 -0.68 3.17
N ILE A 96 6.38 -1.76 2.58
CA ILE A 96 5.53 -2.74 3.30
C ILE A 96 6.34 -3.39 4.43
N LEU A 97 7.59 -3.76 4.16
CA LEU A 97 8.48 -4.42 5.13
C LEU A 97 9.16 -3.45 6.10
N GLU A 98 8.96 -2.14 5.94
CA GLU A 98 9.64 -1.09 6.72
C GLU A 98 11.18 -1.22 6.71
N THR A 99 11.75 -1.76 5.62
CA THR A 99 13.22 -1.95 5.48
C THR A 99 13.95 -0.63 5.26
N THR A 100 13.26 0.34 4.66
CA THR A 100 13.76 1.70 4.48
C THR A 100 12.96 2.64 5.40
N PRO A 101 13.53 3.13 6.51
CA PRO A 101 12.82 4.02 7.41
C PRO A 101 12.51 5.35 6.71
N MET A 102 11.27 5.82 6.86
CA MET A 102 10.86 7.14 6.39
C MET A 102 11.63 8.21 7.15
N ALA A 103 12.10 9.25 6.44
CA ALA A 103 12.80 10.35 7.09
C ALA A 103 11.88 11.06 8.11
N GLU A 104 12.40 11.41 9.30
CA GLU A 104 11.66 12.20 10.29
C GLU A 104 11.32 13.62 9.76
N ASN A 105 12.18 14.13 8.88
CA ASN A 105 11.94 15.40 8.21
C ASN A 105 10.77 15.27 7.22
N GLN A 106 9.70 16.02 7.48
CA GLN A 106 8.45 15.98 6.69
C GLN A 106 8.67 16.29 5.20
N TYR A 107 9.62 17.16 4.85
CA TYR A 107 9.93 17.47 3.46
C TYR A 107 10.59 16.28 2.76
N LEU A 108 11.56 15.64 3.40
CA LEU A 108 12.24 14.46 2.85
C LEU A 108 11.29 13.25 2.76
N ALA A 109 10.40 13.08 3.74
CA ALA A 109 9.35 12.06 3.69
C ALA A 109 8.40 12.30 2.51
N LEU A 110 7.96 13.54 2.29
CA LEU A 110 7.12 13.91 1.15
C LEU A 110 7.85 13.69 -0.17
N GLN A 111 9.11 14.12 -0.26
CA GLN A 111 9.94 13.94 -1.44
C GLN A 111 10.11 12.44 -1.79
N THR A 112 10.27 11.58 -0.78
CA THR A 112 10.37 10.13 -0.96
C THR A 112 9.07 9.57 -1.54
N ARG A 113 7.90 9.95 -1.00
CA ARG A 113 6.62 9.53 -1.57
C ARG A 113 6.41 10.00 -2.99
N LEU A 114 6.71 11.27 -3.28
CA LEU A 114 6.59 11.79 -4.64
C LEU A 114 7.45 11.00 -5.63
N LYS A 115 8.67 10.61 -5.23
CA LYS A 115 9.52 9.73 -6.06
C LYS A 115 8.90 8.35 -6.27
N GLU A 116 8.35 7.73 -5.22
CA GLU A 116 7.68 6.42 -5.33
C GLU A 116 6.47 6.46 -6.27
N GLU A 117 5.62 7.49 -6.14
CA GLU A 117 4.47 7.71 -7.04
C GLU A 117 4.92 7.94 -8.48
N MET A 118 6.02 8.69 -8.66
CA MET A 118 6.61 8.90 -9.97
C MET A 118 7.14 7.60 -10.60
N LEU A 119 7.77 6.71 -9.81
CA LEU A 119 8.21 5.39 -10.27
C LEU A 119 7.02 4.52 -10.68
N ALA A 120 5.97 4.49 -9.88
CA ALA A 120 4.72 3.78 -10.19
C ALA A 120 4.15 4.22 -11.55
N LEU A 121 4.17 5.53 -11.82
CA LEU A 121 3.72 6.10 -13.09
C LEU A 121 4.67 5.81 -14.26
N GLU A 122 5.98 5.73 -14.03
CA GLU A 122 6.94 5.37 -15.09
C GLU A 122 6.77 3.94 -15.59
N GLU A 123 6.41 3.00 -14.70
CA GLU A 123 6.10 1.61 -15.02
C GLU A 123 4.79 1.46 -15.82
N VAL A 124 3.91 2.46 -15.78
CA VAL A 124 2.68 2.48 -16.59
C VAL A 124 3.02 2.92 -18.03
N ASP A 125 2.85 2.00 -18.98
CA ASP A 125 3.09 2.25 -20.42
C ASP A 125 2.21 3.36 -21.01
N LEU A 126 1.11 3.69 -20.35
CA LEU A 126 0.16 4.73 -20.76
C LEU A 126 0.56 6.15 -20.35
N VAL A 127 1.62 6.33 -19.56
CA VAL A 127 2.05 7.67 -19.14
C VAL A 127 2.75 8.39 -20.29
N PRO A 128 2.29 9.60 -20.69
CA PRO A 128 2.87 10.32 -21.81
C PRO A 128 4.37 10.56 -21.65
N HIS A 129 5.12 10.41 -22.74
CA HIS A 129 6.59 10.59 -22.75
C HIS A 129 7.05 11.92 -22.13
N GLN A 130 6.28 12.99 -22.30
CA GLN A 130 6.56 14.30 -21.71
C GLN A 130 6.51 14.28 -20.18
N VAL A 131 5.59 13.51 -19.60
CA VAL A 131 5.49 13.33 -18.14
C VAL A 131 6.68 12.55 -17.62
N LYS A 132 7.03 11.42 -18.27
CA LYS A 132 8.24 10.62 -17.93
C LYS A 132 9.54 11.44 -18.01
N LYS A 133 9.62 12.40 -18.93
CA LYS A 133 10.75 13.33 -19.03
C LYS A 133 10.81 14.31 -17.85
N SER A 134 9.67 14.86 -17.43
CA SER A 134 9.57 15.83 -16.32
C SER A 134 9.87 15.19 -14.95
N ILE A 135 9.16 14.11 -14.58
CA ILE A 135 9.82 12.83 -14.32
C ILE A 135 11.27 12.83 -13.82
N ASN A 136 12.08 12.32 -14.74
CA ASN A 136 13.52 12.16 -14.67
C ASN A 136 14.27 13.47 -14.39
N GLN A 137 13.84 14.61 -14.96
CA GLN A 137 14.46 15.92 -14.70
C GLN A 137 14.35 16.33 -13.24
N PHE A 138 13.19 16.12 -12.61
CA PHE A 138 13.01 16.39 -11.19
C PHE A 138 13.87 15.46 -10.32
N ASN A 139 13.92 14.16 -10.65
CA ASN A 139 14.77 13.20 -9.94
C ASN A 139 16.26 13.58 -10.00
N GLN A 140 16.76 14.03 -11.16
CA GLN A 140 18.13 14.52 -11.33
C GLN A 140 18.39 15.78 -10.49
N TRP A 141 17.44 16.72 -10.46
CA TRP A 141 17.54 17.92 -9.63
C TRP A 141 17.61 17.59 -8.13
N LEU A 142 16.78 16.65 -7.66
CA LEU A 142 16.82 16.19 -6.28
C LEU A 142 18.15 15.51 -5.91
N ALA A 143 18.70 14.70 -6.81
CA ALA A 143 20.01 14.06 -6.58
C ALA A 143 21.15 15.08 -6.52
N ALA A 144 21.07 16.17 -7.30
CA ALA A 144 22.05 17.25 -7.27
C ALA A 144 22.03 18.05 -5.97
N GLN A 145 20.84 18.23 -5.35
CA GLN A 145 20.72 18.92 -4.05
C GLN A 145 21.23 18.10 -2.86
N ALA A 146 21.18 16.77 -2.92
CA ALA A 146 21.65 15.91 -1.84
C ALA A 146 23.19 15.83 -1.73
N ASN A 147 23.92 16.31 -2.73
CA ASN A 147 25.39 16.36 -2.79
C ASN A 147 25.99 17.75 -2.48
N GLN A 148 25.17 18.68 -1.95
CA GLN A 148 25.58 20.00 -1.44
C GLN A 148 25.37 20.06 0.07
#